data_AF-A0A3L6NT66-F1
#
_entry.id   AF-A0A3L6NT66-F1
#
_cell.length_a   1.000
_cell.length_b   1.000
_cell.length_c   1.000
_cell.angle_alpha   90.00
_cell.angle_beta   90.00
_cell.angle_gamma   90.00
#
_symmetry.space_group_name_H-M   'P 1'
#
loop_
_entity.id
_entity.type
_entity.pdbx_description
1 polymer ?
#
loop_
_entity_poly.entity_id
_entity_poly.type
_entity_poly.pdbx_seq_one_letter_code
_entity_poly.pdbx_strand_id
1 'polypeptide(L)'
;MSSSTGPSGLPNSLLSTSISSLASSTSSRHPSQISKTYRQASTLFLTRRLPEALTTLLPLITPPEHVDDGEPAPVARASRTTRIKVWSLYLTILNGIVELEPEEGKDAFGNQEWRALCTKVREGEIWDEVVTNGYHGVEGDVDSDVVINLATILLAHARDQKLNQHKLEAYLAASNTPNLDVAGRLAESTSSPMSNRYRSPAKGASGANTPRDLNARVKILELYTLHVLLRNNEWDYAREFISVSSVLDEERREAFLQALQSLHDEQQEQERLENEERQRQENELKREIEEAKRLRAENEEKERKRIEEEPILGQLDLGRPELHHLRRRGSQGLEGRIKQDPRQMAKQSRRPQLLRHALLWLSHNCGLLSNIWAPH
;
A
#
# COMPACT_ATOMS: atom_id res chain seq x y z
N MET A 1 40.61 -35.68 86.55
CA MET A 1 39.46 -34.82 86.18
C MET A 1 39.84 -34.07 84.91
N SER A 2 39.14 -34.38 83.82
CA SER A 2 38.79 -33.55 82.64
C SER A 2 39.82 -32.49 82.18
N SER A 3 40.60 -32.71 81.11
CA SER A 3 40.27 -32.62 79.66
C SER A 3 40.38 -31.20 79.08
N SER A 4 41.26 -31.01 78.09
CA SER A 4 40.95 -30.19 76.91
C SER A 4 41.77 -30.64 75.70
N THR A 5 41.13 -31.41 74.82
CA THR A 5 41.50 -31.60 73.41
C THR A 5 40.55 -30.75 72.56
N GLY A 6 41.03 -30.21 71.45
CA GLY A 6 40.17 -29.65 70.40
C GLY A 6 40.86 -28.62 69.49
N PRO A 7 41.18 -28.99 68.22
CA PRO A 7 41.78 -28.08 67.25
C PRO A 7 40.80 -27.62 66.14
N SER A 8 41.11 -26.44 65.57
CA SER A 8 40.99 -26.01 64.17
C SER A 8 39.66 -26.08 63.39
N GLY A 9 39.27 -24.94 62.79
CA GLY A 9 38.38 -24.89 61.60
C GLY A 9 37.78 -23.50 61.29
N LEU A 10 38.20 -22.89 60.18
CA LEU A 10 37.57 -21.74 59.47
C LEU A 10 36.22 -22.16 58.81
N PRO A 11 35.44 -21.31 58.10
CA PRO A 11 35.27 -19.84 58.09
C PRO A 11 33.80 -19.37 58.24
N ASN A 12 33.61 -18.05 58.39
CA ASN A 12 32.32 -17.35 58.28
C ASN A 12 31.68 -17.56 56.89
N SER A 13 30.74 -18.49 56.80
CA SER A 13 29.65 -18.43 55.83
C SER A 13 28.39 -18.07 56.62
N LEU A 14 27.70 -17.03 56.18
CA LEU A 14 26.27 -16.77 56.28
C LEU A 14 26.06 -15.24 56.26
N LEU A 15 25.16 -14.80 55.37
CA LEU A 15 24.66 -13.43 55.15
C LEU A 15 25.42 -12.57 54.13
N SER A 16 25.45 -13.02 52.87
CA SER A 16 25.48 -12.09 51.72
C SER A 16 24.78 -12.71 50.52
N THR A 17 23.46 -12.79 50.59
CA THR A 17 22.59 -13.12 49.46
C THR A 17 21.32 -12.30 49.60
N SER A 18 21.16 -11.26 48.78
CA SER A 18 19.92 -10.84 48.09
C SER A 18 19.93 -9.35 47.73
N ILE A 19 20.64 -8.95 46.66
CA ILE A 19 20.30 -7.75 45.86
C ILE A 19 20.61 -7.89 44.35
N SER A 20 20.90 -9.10 43.84
CA SER A 20 21.23 -9.29 42.42
C SER A 20 20.07 -9.75 41.52
N SER A 21 18.82 -9.67 41.98
CA SER A 21 17.65 -10.20 41.24
C SER A 21 16.84 -9.16 40.44
N LEU A 22 17.39 -7.98 40.11
CA LEU A 22 16.71 -7.02 39.22
C LEU A 22 17.31 -6.90 37.80
N ALA A 23 18.46 -7.52 37.51
CA ALA A 23 19.15 -7.34 36.23
C ALA A 23 19.01 -8.50 35.22
N SER A 24 18.34 -9.60 35.57
CA SER A 24 18.32 -10.82 34.75
C SER A 24 16.91 -11.39 34.57
N SER A 25 15.98 -10.60 34.02
CA SER A 25 14.64 -11.07 33.65
C SER A 25 14.15 -10.56 32.29
N THR A 26 15.07 -10.30 31.36
CA THR A 26 14.76 -9.76 30.02
C THR A 26 14.74 -10.80 28.91
N SER A 27 14.91 -12.11 29.15
CA SER A 27 14.96 -13.10 28.04
C SER A 27 13.81 -14.10 27.96
N SER A 28 12.97 -14.28 28.98
CA SER A 28 11.91 -15.32 28.98
C SER A 28 10.45 -14.81 28.98
N ARG A 29 10.21 -13.49 29.05
CA ARG A 29 8.84 -12.91 29.12
C ARG A 29 8.26 -12.46 27.76
N HIS A 30 9.05 -12.48 26.69
CA HIS A 30 8.74 -11.88 25.39
C HIS A 30 7.48 -12.37 24.65
N PRO A 31 7.18 -13.68 24.52
CA PRO A 31 6.03 -14.12 23.71
C PRO A 31 4.69 -13.67 24.31
N SER A 32 4.62 -13.59 25.65
CA SER A 32 3.43 -13.12 26.36
C SER A 32 3.21 -11.62 26.18
N GLN A 33 4.29 -10.84 26.01
CA GLN A 33 4.23 -9.40 25.82
C GLN A 33 3.81 -9.05 24.38
N ILE A 34 4.44 -9.69 23.38
CA ILE A 34 4.08 -9.53 21.95
C ILE A 34 2.59 -9.81 21.74
N SER A 35 2.08 -10.90 22.33
CA SER A 35 0.66 -11.27 22.22
C SER A 35 -0.28 -10.26 22.88
N LYS A 36 0.10 -9.68 24.02
CA LYS A 36 -0.69 -8.65 24.71
C LYS A 36 -0.73 -7.35 23.90
N THR A 37 0.43 -6.87 23.48
CA THR A 37 0.56 -5.66 22.67
C THR A 37 -0.17 -5.79 21.33
N TYR A 38 -0.05 -6.94 20.65
CA TYR A 38 -0.81 -7.25 19.44
C TYR A 38 -2.32 -7.16 19.67
N ARG A 39 -2.85 -7.79 20.74
CA ARG A 39 -4.28 -7.75 21.05
C ARG A 39 -4.75 -6.33 21.33
N GLN A 40 -3.98 -5.56 22.10
CA GLN A 40 -4.28 -4.17 22.41
C GLN A 40 -4.32 -3.31 21.14
N ALA A 41 -3.29 -3.39 20.29
CA ALA A 41 -3.25 -2.68 19.01
C ALA A 41 -4.41 -3.09 18.10
N SER A 42 -4.76 -4.38 18.07
CA SER A 42 -5.91 -4.89 17.31
C SER A 42 -7.24 -4.30 17.79
N THR A 43 -7.47 -4.22 19.11
CA THR A 43 -8.67 -3.59 19.67
C THR A 43 -8.73 -2.09 19.37
N LEU A 44 -7.58 -1.39 19.45
CA LEU A 44 -7.51 0.02 19.07
C LEU A 44 -7.83 0.23 17.58
N PHE A 45 -7.30 -0.63 16.71
CA PHE A 45 -7.60 -0.59 15.28
C PHE A 45 -9.10 -0.80 15.00
N LEU A 46 -9.72 -1.83 15.61
CA LEU A 46 -11.16 -2.10 15.44
C LEU A 46 -12.06 -0.96 15.93
N THR A 47 -11.61 -0.20 16.93
CA THR A 47 -12.32 0.97 17.45
C THR A 47 -11.98 2.26 16.68
N ARG A 48 -11.33 2.14 15.50
CA ARG A 48 -10.89 3.24 14.63
C ARG A 48 -9.90 4.22 15.28
N ARG A 49 -9.20 3.79 16.32
CA ARG A 49 -8.18 4.58 17.02
C ARG A 49 -6.81 4.34 16.39
N LEU A 50 -6.67 4.78 15.13
CA LEU A 50 -5.51 4.48 14.28
C LEU A 50 -4.17 5.02 14.84
N PRO A 51 -4.07 6.27 15.34
CA PRO A 51 -2.82 6.78 15.91
C PRO A 51 -2.34 5.94 17.09
N GLU A 52 -3.26 5.57 17.99
CA GLU A 52 -2.94 4.77 19.16
C GLU A 52 -2.64 3.32 18.80
N ALA A 53 -3.35 2.75 17.82
CA ALA A 53 -3.08 1.41 17.31
C ALA A 53 -1.65 1.33 16.72
N LEU A 54 -1.27 2.31 15.89
CA LEU A 54 0.06 2.41 15.30
C LEU A 54 1.13 2.54 16.40
N THR A 55 0.97 3.52 17.29
CA THR A 55 1.93 3.79 18.38
C THR A 55 2.10 2.58 19.30
N THR A 56 1.01 1.85 19.58
CA THR A 56 1.06 0.63 20.39
C THR A 56 1.86 -0.49 19.72
N LEU A 57 1.83 -0.57 18.39
CA LEU A 57 2.47 -1.65 17.63
C LEU A 57 3.95 -1.36 17.30
N LEU A 58 4.33 -0.09 17.13
CA LEU A 58 5.68 0.34 16.75
C LEU A 58 6.83 -0.30 17.56
N PRO A 59 6.74 -0.44 18.90
CA PRO A 59 7.82 -1.05 19.69
C PRO A 59 8.07 -2.53 19.39
N LEU A 60 7.14 -3.22 18.72
CA LEU A 60 7.34 -4.62 18.32
C LEU A 60 8.12 -4.75 17.02
N ILE A 61 7.99 -3.76 16.13
CA ILE A 61 8.52 -3.78 14.76
C ILE A 61 9.74 -2.89 14.57
N THR A 62 10.04 -2.02 15.54
CA THR A 62 11.22 -1.15 15.52
C THR A 62 12.33 -1.79 16.36
N PRO A 63 13.59 -1.81 15.89
CA PRO A 63 14.73 -2.20 16.71
C PRO A 63 14.88 -1.28 17.94
N PRO A 64 15.29 -1.79 19.10
CA PRO A 64 15.54 -0.95 20.28
C PRO A 64 16.74 -0.03 20.05
N GLU A 65 16.56 1.29 20.21
CA GLU A 65 17.58 2.33 19.92
C GLU A 65 18.86 2.26 20.79
N HIS A 66 18.88 1.45 21.86
CA HIS A 66 19.90 1.52 22.93
C HIS A 66 20.82 0.30 23.05
N VAL A 67 21.00 -0.49 22.00
CA VAL A 67 21.95 -1.62 22.06
C VAL A 67 22.94 -1.51 20.90
N ASP A 68 24.20 -1.28 21.26
CA ASP A 68 25.40 -1.22 20.40
C ASP A 68 25.61 -2.51 19.55
N ASP A 69 24.74 -3.52 19.73
CA ASP A 69 24.82 -4.86 19.16
C ASP A 69 23.89 -5.13 17.97
N GLY A 70 23.15 -4.13 17.45
CA GLY A 70 22.32 -4.33 16.24
C GLY A 70 21.22 -5.40 16.42
N GLU A 71 20.69 -5.53 17.64
CA GLU A 71 19.64 -6.50 17.97
C GLU A 71 18.39 -6.27 17.10
N PRO A 72 17.85 -7.34 16.47
CA PRO A 72 16.70 -7.21 15.57
C PRO A 72 15.43 -6.85 16.36
N ALA A 73 14.42 -6.31 15.66
CA ALA A 73 13.15 -5.94 16.28
C ALA A 73 12.52 -7.15 17.03
N PRO A 74 11.79 -6.94 18.14
CA PRO A 74 11.22 -8.03 18.93
C PRO A 74 10.41 -9.05 18.11
N VAL A 75 9.70 -8.58 17.07
CA VAL A 75 8.91 -9.43 16.16
C VAL A 75 9.78 -10.41 15.35
N ALA A 76 11.03 -10.07 15.02
CA ALA A 76 11.93 -10.94 14.27
C ALA A 76 12.24 -12.23 15.04
N ARG A 77 12.27 -12.17 16.38
CA ARG A 77 12.49 -13.33 17.25
C ARG A 77 11.21 -14.11 17.57
N ALA A 78 10.05 -13.63 17.15
CA ALA A 78 8.77 -14.30 17.38
C ALA A 78 8.59 -15.53 16.48
N SER A 79 7.62 -16.38 16.82
CA SER A 79 7.21 -17.49 15.95
C SER A 79 6.66 -16.95 14.62
N ARG A 80 6.74 -17.76 13.55
CA ARG A 80 6.20 -17.44 12.21
C ARG A 80 4.78 -16.89 12.28
N THR A 81 3.88 -17.60 12.96
CA THR A 81 2.47 -17.18 13.09
C THR A 81 2.31 -15.82 13.76
N THR A 82 3.07 -15.56 14.83
CA THR A 82 3.02 -14.27 15.52
C THR A 82 3.61 -13.15 14.67
N ARG A 83 4.73 -13.42 13.99
CA ARG A 83 5.38 -12.48 13.08
C ARG A 83 4.45 -12.06 11.94
N ILE A 84 3.80 -13.03 11.27
CA ILE A 84 2.81 -12.78 10.21
C ILE A 84 1.67 -11.91 10.73
N LYS A 85 1.12 -12.22 11.92
CA LYS A 85 0.01 -11.46 12.52
C LYS A 85 0.40 -10.00 12.80
N VAL A 86 1.56 -9.78 13.41
CA VAL A 86 2.04 -8.44 13.76
C VAL A 86 2.28 -7.59 12.51
N TRP A 87 2.99 -8.13 11.51
CA TRP A 87 3.23 -7.39 10.26
C TRP A 87 1.96 -7.18 9.44
N SER A 88 1.07 -8.18 9.38
CA SER A 88 -0.24 -8.01 8.72
C SER A 88 -1.05 -6.88 9.36
N LEU A 89 -1.13 -6.84 10.70
CA LEU A 89 -1.82 -5.76 11.41
C LEU A 89 -1.19 -4.39 11.15
N TYR A 90 0.15 -4.31 11.15
CA TYR A 90 0.86 -3.08 10.83
C TYR A 90 0.48 -2.56 9.44
N LEU A 91 0.55 -3.42 8.42
CA LEU A 91 0.21 -3.07 7.04
C LEU A 91 -1.28 -2.70 6.90
N THR A 92 -2.18 -3.38 7.61
CA THR A 92 -3.61 -3.02 7.63
C THR A 92 -3.86 -1.67 8.29
N ILE A 93 -3.16 -1.35 9.40
CA ILE A 93 -3.23 -0.02 10.02
C ILE A 93 -2.76 1.04 9.03
N LEU A 94 -1.63 0.83 8.36
CA LEU A 94 -1.12 1.76 7.35
C LEU A 94 -2.09 1.94 6.18
N ASN A 95 -2.71 0.86 5.68
CA ASN A 95 -3.73 0.96 4.66
C ASN A 95 -4.90 1.84 5.12
N GLY A 96 -5.39 1.61 6.35
CA GLY A 96 -6.44 2.43 6.94
C GLY A 96 -6.08 3.91 7.08
N ILE A 97 -4.81 4.23 7.40
CA ILE A 97 -4.32 5.61 7.50
C ILE A 97 -4.29 6.31 6.13
N VAL A 98 -3.86 5.60 5.09
CA VAL A 98 -3.80 6.16 3.72
C VAL A 98 -5.19 6.35 3.13
N GLU A 99 -6.17 5.54 3.55
CA GLU A 99 -7.58 5.65 3.14
C GLU A 99 -8.37 6.75 3.86
N LEU A 100 -7.81 7.38 4.90
CA LEU A 100 -8.46 8.53 5.54
C LEU A 100 -8.60 9.71 4.58
N GLU A 101 -9.70 10.47 4.75
CA GLU A 101 -9.81 11.75 4.07
C GLU A 101 -8.71 12.72 4.52
N PRO A 102 -8.26 13.67 3.67
CA PRO A 102 -7.16 14.54 4.02
C PRO A 102 -7.36 15.40 5.27
N GLU A 103 -8.59 15.72 5.63
CA GLU A 103 -8.87 16.47 6.86
C GLU A 103 -8.85 15.54 8.08
N GLU A 104 -9.52 14.38 8.01
CA GLU A 104 -9.51 13.36 9.08
C GLU A 104 -8.08 12.89 9.41
N GLY A 105 -7.26 12.64 8.39
CA GLY A 105 -5.87 12.21 8.58
C GLY A 105 -4.99 13.27 9.26
N LYS A 106 -5.15 14.55 8.87
CA LYS A 106 -4.42 15.66 9.49
C LYS A 106 -4.87 15.92 10.92
N ASP A 107 -6.15 15.76 11.22
CA ASP A 107 -6.69 15.96 12.57
C ASP A 107 -6.21 14.85 13.51
N ALA A 108 -6.11 13.61 13.02
CA ALA A 108 -5.72 12.45 13.83
C ALA A 108 -4.20 12.36 14.10
N PHE A 109 -3.35 12.65 13.10
CA PHE A 109 -1.88 12.47 13.20
C PHE A 109 -1.11 13.79 13.14
N GLY A 110 -1.76 14.90 12.77
CA GLY A 110 -1.07 16.10 12.36
C GLY A 110 -0.60 16.05 10.90
N ASN A 111 -0.43 17.24 10.32
CA ASN A 111 -0.18 17.40 8.88
C ASN A 111 1.15 16.78 8.40
N GLN A 112 2.21 16.88 9.21
CA GLN A 112 3.53 16.40 8.83
C GLN A 112 3.60 14.87 8.91
N GLU A 113 3.14 14.28 10.02
CA GLU A 113 3.20 12.84 10.26
C GLU A 113 2.28 12.07 9.29
N TRP A 114 1.04 12.54 9.09
CA TRP A 114 0.12 11.91 8.15
C TRP A 114 0.69 11.86 6.72
N ARG A 115 1.27 12.98 6.25
CA ARG A 115 1.91 13.04 4.92
C ARG A 115 3.16 12.15 4.84
N ALA A 116 3.95 12.08 5.92
CA ALA A 116 5.11 11.19 5.97
C ALA A 116 4.69 9.73 5.86
N LEU A 117 3.67 9.29 6.62
CA LEU A 117 3.11 7.94 6.54
C LEU A 117 2.55 7.63 5.15
N CYS A 118 1.80 8.57 4.55
CA CYS A 118 1.32 8.42 3.18
C CYS A 118 2.45 8.29 2.17
N THR A 119 3.53 9.06 2.33
CA THR A 119 4.69 9.01 1.44
C THR A 119 5.43 7.68 1.59
N LYS A 120 5.67 7.25 2.84
CA LYS A 120 6.30 5.97 3.17
C LYS A 120 5.63 4.78 2.49
N VAL A 121 4.29 4.73 2.50
CA VAL A 121 3.51 3.69 1.80
C VAL A 121 3.63 3.84 0.27
N ARG A 122 3.49 5.06 -0.25
CA ARG A 122 3.48 5.33 -1.70
C ARG A 122 4.81 5.10 -2.40
N GLU A 123 5.92 5.33 -1.69
CA GLU A 123 7.28 5.08 -2.15
C GLU A 123 7.77 3.67 -1.80
N GLY A 124 6.96 2.86 -1.11
CA GLY A 124 7.26 1.47 -0.80
C GLY A 124 8.35 1.22 0.24
N GLU A 125 8.76 2.24 1.00
CA GLU A 125 9.71 2.11 2.12
C GLU A 125 9.25 1.08 3.18
N ILE A 126 7.94 0.87 3.28
CA ILE A 126 7.33 -0.16 4.14
C ILE A 126 7.83 -1.57 3.80
N TRP A 127 8.21 -1.83 2.54
CA TRP A 127 8.75 -3.12 2.12
C TRP A 127 10.13 -3.33 2.75
N ASP A 128 11.00 -2.34 2.62
CA ASP A 128 12.36 -2.37 3.15
C ASP A 128 12.38 -2.47 4.67
N GLU A 129 11.44 -1.79 5.33
CA GLU A 129 11.23 -1.89 6.78
C GLU A 129 10.82 -3.28 7.22
N VAL A 130 9.86 -3.93 6.54
CA VAL A 130 9.46 -5.31 6.84
C VAL A 130 10.65 -6.26 6.68
N VAL A 131 11.38 -6.15 5.56
CA VAL A 131 12.52 -7.02 5.26
C VAL A 131 13.63 -6.85 6.30
N THR A 132 14.00 -5.60 6.60
CA THR A 132 15.11 -5.27 7.52
C THR A 132 14.74 -5.64 8.96
N ASN A 133 13.60 -5.17 9.45
CA ASN A 133 13.25 -5.29 10.86
C ASN A 133 12.59 -6.65 11.18
N GLY A 134 11.94 -7.29 10.21
CA GLY A 134 11.19 -8.53 10.41
C GLY A 134 11.92 -9.80 9.97
N TYR A 135 12.81 -9.69 8.98
CA TYR A 135 13.42 -10.83 8.28
C TYR A 135 14.92 -10.66 8.04
N HIS A 136 15.59 -9.90 8.90
CA HIS A 136 17.06 -9.76 8.93
C HIS A 136 17.69 -9.28 7.61
N GLY A 137 16.95 -8.53 6.79
CA GLY A 137 17.44 -8.02 5.51
C GLY A 137 17.34 -9.01 4.35
N VAL A 138 16.77 -10.21 4.54
CA VAL A 138 16.67 -11.24 3.50
C VAL A 138 15.26 -11.24 2.90
N GLU A 139 15.12 -10.72 1.68
CA GLU A 139 13.81 -10.62 1.01
C GLU A 139 13.15 -11.99 0.80
N GLY A 140 13.92 -13.03 0.45
CA GLY A 140 13.38 -14.38 0.24
C GLY A 140 12.85 -15.07 1.50
N ASP A 141 13.18 -14.56 2.70
CA ASP A 141 12.71 -15.11 3.99
C ASP A 141 11.36 -14.51 4.42
N VAL A 142 10.87 -13.46 3.74
CA VAL A 142 9.59 -12.83 4.06
C VAL A 142 8.46 -13.83 3.83
N ASP A 143 7.60 -14.00 4.84
CA ASP A 143 6.46 -14.91 4.74
C ASP A 143 5.52 -14.51 3.59
N SER A 144 5.11 -15.47 2.76
CA SER A 144 4.24 -15.24 1.59
C SER A 144 2.96 -14.45 1.92
N ASP A 145 2.33 -14.69 3.08
CA ASP A 145 1.15 -13.93 3.52
C ASP A 145 1.45 -12.43 3.72
N VAL A 146 2.65 -12.10 4.20
CA VAL A 146 3.11 -10.73 4.39
C VAL A 146 3.46 -10.09 3.05
N VAL A 147 4.09 -10.84 2.14
CA VAL A 147 4.37 -10.39 0.76
C VAL A 147 3.09 -10.06 0.01
N ILE A 148 2.08 -10.91 0.13
CA ILE A 148 0.76 -10.66 -0.46
C ILE A 148 0.22 -9.32 0.06
N ASN A 149 0.20 -9.11 1.38
CA ASN A 149 -0.30 -7.85 1.96
C ASN A 149 0.52 -6.62 1.51
N LEU A 150 1.85 -6.73 1.44
CA LEU A 150 2.75 -5.68 0.94
C LEU A 150 2.44 -5.34 -0.52
N ALA A 151 2.36 -6.34 -1.39
CA ALA A 151 2.08 -6.12 -2.79
C ALA A 151 0.66 -5.56 -3.01
N THR A 152 -0.32 -5.93 -2.18
CA THR A 152 -1.67 -5.36 -2.24
C THR A 152 -1.72 -3.90 -1.83
N ILE A 153 -1.07 -3.50 -0.72
CA ILE A 153 -1.06 -2.08 -0.30
C ILE A 153 -0.32 -1.22 -1.35
N LEU A 154 0.77 -1.73 -1.95
CA LEU A 154 1.45 -1.06 -3.05
C LEU A 154 0.60 -0.99 -4.31
N LEU A 155 -0.15 -2.04 -4.64
CA LEU A 155 -1.07 -2.04 -5.76
C LEU A 155 -2.16 -0.96 -5.61
N ALA A 156 -2.65 -0.76 -4.38
CA ALA A 156 -3.66 0.24 -4.09
C ALA A 156 -3.11 1.67 -4.11
N HIS A 157 -1.93 1.90 -3.54
CA HIS A 157 -1.49 3.25 -3.17
C HIS A 157 -0.20 3.72 -3.84
N ALA A 158 0.68 2.82 -4.33
CA ALA A 158 1.96 3.23 -4.91
C ALA A 158 1.77 4.18 -6.11
N ARG A 159 2.71 5.11 -6.27
CA ARG A 159 2.64 6.10 -7.37
C ARG A 159 2.85 5.47 -8.74
N ASP A 160 3.71 4.47 -8.79
CA ASP A 160 4.08 3.69 -9.97
C ASP A 160 4.11 2.20 -9.61
N GLN A 161 3.52 1.36 -10.46
CA GLN A 161 3.49 -0.08 -10.26
C GLN A 161 4.78 -0.77 -10.71
N LYS A 162 5.71 -0.06 -11.36
CA LYS A 162 7.09 -0.55 -11.57
C LYS A 162 7.82 -0.86 -10.26
N LEU A 163 7.54 -0.08 -9.21
CA LEU A 163 8.10 -0.34 -7.89
C LEU A 163 7.62 -1.69 -7.34
N ASN A 164 6.31 -1.94 -7.42
CA ASN A 164 5.71 -3.18 -6.96
C ASN A 164 6.20 -4.38 -7.79
N GLN A 165 6.30 -4.20 -9.12
CA GLN A 165 6.89 -5.18 -10.02
C GLN A 165 8.31 -5.55 -9.60
N HIS A 166 9.18 -4.57 -9.39
CA HIS A 166 10.57 -4.81 -9.01
C HIS A 166 10.68 -5.55 -7.67
N LYS A 167 9.88 -5.16 -6.67
CA LYS A 167 9.85 -5.83 -5.36
C LYS A 167 9.35 -7.28 -5.44
N LEU A 168 8.32 -7.54 -6.23
CA LEU A 168 7.82 -8.89 -6.46
C LEU A 168 8.81 -9.76 -7.26
N GLU A 169 9.47 -9.21 -8.28
CA GLU A 169 10.50 -9.90 -9.05
C GLU A 169 11.71 -10.26 -8.17
N ALA A 170 12.18 -9.33 -7.35
CA ALA A 170 13.26 -9.58 -6.40
C ALA A 170 12.89 -10.68 -5.38
N TYR A 171 11.67 -10.62 -4.84
CA TYR A 171 11.16 -11.67 -3.95
C TYR A 171 11.04 -13.04 -4.65
N LEU A 172 10.47 -13.08 -5.86
CA LEU A 172 10.32 -14.32 -6.63
C LEU A 172 11.68 -14.89 -7.02
N ALA A 173 12.65 -14.05 -7.39
CA ALA A 173 14.02 -14.49 -7.68
C ALA A 173 14.71 -15.06 -6.42
N ALA A 174 14.59 -14.38 -5.28
CA ALA A 174 15.19 -14.83 -4.02
C ALA A 174 14.55 -16.14 -3.51
N SER A 175 13.22 -16.23 -3.56
CA SER A 175 12.46 -17.41 -3.10
C SER A 175 12.53 -18.61 -4.04
N ASN A 176 12.94 -18.42 -5.30
CA ASN A 176 13.15 -19.50 -6.25
C ASN A 176 14.56 -20.14 -6.18
N THR A 177 15.45 -19.64 -5.32
CA THR A 177 16.73 -20.30 -5.06
C THR A 177 16.53 -21.48 -4.10
N PRO A 178 16.72 -22.74 -4.53
CA PRO A 178 16.92 -23.82 -3.57
C PRO A 178 18.27 -23.55 -2.92
N ASN A 179 18.29 -23.15 -1.65
CA ASN A 179 19.53 -22.96 -0.91
C ASN A 179 20.25 -24.32 -0.76
N LEU A 180 21.10 -24.64 -1.74
CA LEU A 180 22.00 -25.80 -1.76
C LEU A 180 23.19 -25.52 -0.82
N ASP A 181 22.95 -25.40 0.48
CA ASP A 181 24.01 -25.53 1.48
C ASP A 181 24.30 -27.01 1.73
N VAL A 182 24.72 -27.71 0.67
CA VAL A 182 25.28 -29.08 0.72
C VAL A 182 26.76 -29.02 1.09
N ALA A 183 27.44 -27.91 0.79
CA ALA A 183 28.84 -27.69 1.15
C ALA A 183 29.06 -27.62 2.67
N GLY A 184 28.13 -27.05 3.44
CA GLY A 184 28.19 -27.07 4.90
C GLY A 184 27.98 -28.46 5.51
N ARG A 185 27.17 -29.34 4.88
CA ARG A 185 26.85 -30.66 5.43
C ARG A 185 27.92 -31.73 5.18
N LEU A 186 28.75 -31.58 4.15
CA LEU A 186 29.88 -32.49 3.90
C LEU A 186 31.14 -32.11 4.70
N ALA A 187 31.25 -30.85 5.14
CA ALA A 187 32.35 -30.37 5.99
C ALA A 187 32.14 -30.68 7.48
N GLU A 188 30.92 -31.02 7.90
CA GLU A 188 30.56 -31.23 9.31
C GLU A 188 30.75 -32.68 9.80
N SER A 189 31.23 -33.58 8.94
CA SER A 189 31.57 -34.96 9.30
C SER A 189 32.99 -35.14 9.85
N THR A 190 33.78 -34.06 9.97
CA THR A 190 35.08 -34.10 10.66
C THR A 190 35.31 -32.84 11.49
N SER A 191 35.33 -33.01 12.82
CA SER A 191 35.82 -32.10 13.88
C SER A 191 34.78 -31.28 14.69
N SER A 192 34.62 -31.74 15.95
CA SER A 192 34.37 -31.09 17.25
C SER A 192 33.49 -29.82 17.44
N PRO A 193 32.84 -29.67 18.61
CA PRO A 193 31.68 -28.79 18.81
C PRO A 193 32.01 -27.52 19.61
N MET A 194 31.94 -26.33 19.00
CA MET A 194 31.62 -25.06 19.67
C MET A 194 31.59 -23.92 18.64
N SER A 195 30.45 -23.71 18.01
CA SER A 195 30.11 -22.41 17.43
C SER A 195 28.60 -22.38 17.24
N ASN A 196 27.90 -21.71 18.15
CA ASN A 196 26.47 -21.45 18.07
C ASN A 196 26.20 -20.45 16.93
N ARG A 197 26.36 -20.89 15.67
CA ARG A 197 25.95 -20.12 14.50
C ARG A 197 24.43 -20.10 14.48
N TYR A 198 23.89 -18.92 14.69
CA TYR A 198 22.47 -18.58 14.65
C TYR A 198 21.82 -19.22 13.42
N ARG A 199 20.98 -20.23 13.66
CA ARG A 199 20.25 -20.95 12.62
C ARG A 199 19.07 -20.08 12.22
N SER A 200 19.06 -19.55 10.99
CA SER A 200 17.94 -18.76 10.46
C SER A 200 16.60 -19.47 10.72
N PRO A 201 15.57 -18.79 11.24
CA PRO A 201 14.26 -19.39 11.52
C PRO A 201 13.54 -19.95 10.28
N ALA A 202 13.97 -19.54 9.08
CA ALA A 202 13.40 -19.94 7.79
C ALA A 202 13.99 -21.25 7.21
N LYS A 203 14.79 -22.02 7.97
CA LYS A 203 15.51 -23.23 7.50
C LYS A 203 14.62 -24.46 7.19
N GLY A 204 13.41 -24.22 6.65
CA GLY A 204 12.50 -25.19 6.06
C GLY A 204 12.00 -24.81 4.65
N ALA A 205 12.43 -23.70 4.07
CA ALA A 205 11.95 -23.18 2.78
C ALA A 205 12.50 -23.91 1.52
N SER A 206 12.79 -25.21 1.62
CA SER A 206 12.96 -26.05 0.43
C SER A 206 11.63 -26.71 0.07
N GLY A 207 10.94 -26.13 -0.91
CA GLY A 207 9.98 -26.80 -1.79
C GLY A 207 8.64 -27.21 -1.18
N ALA A 208 7.55 -26.71 -1.76
CA ALA A 208 6.35 -27.48 -2.12
C ALA A 208 5.73 -28.52 -1.13
N ASN A 209 5.87 -28.40 0.19
CA ASN A 209 5.45 -29.47 1.11
C ASN A 209 4.18 -29.18 1.93
N THR A 210 3.56 -28.00 1.80
CA THR A 210 2.20 -27.78 2.32
C THR A 210 1.27 -27.21 1.25
N PRO A 211 0.03 -27.70 1.12
CA PRO A 211 -0.97 -27.12 0.23
C PRO A 211 -1.18 -25.61 0.45
N ARG A 212 -0.94 -25.14 1.67
CA ARG A 212 -1.05 -23.72 2.05
C ARG A 212 0.04 -22.85 1.42
N ASP A 213 1.30 -23.28 1.48
CA ASP A 213 2.40 -22.50 0.92
C ASP A 213 2.32 -22.47 -0.62
N LEU A 214 1.85 -23.55 -1.26
CA LEU A 214 1.56 -23.55 -2.71
C LEU A 214 0.45 -22.55 -3.06
N ASN A 215 -0.66 -22.55 -2.31
CA ASN A 215 -1.75 -21.60 -2.53
C ASN A 215 -1.27 -20.15 -2.40
N ALA A 216 -0.48 -19.84 -1.37
CA ALA A 216 0.11 -18.51 -1.21
C ALA A 216 1.02 -18.14 -2.39
N ARG A 217 1.83 -19.07 -2.91
CA ARG A 217 2.67 -18.83 -4.09
C ARG A 217 1.83 -18.57 -5.35
N VAL A 218 0.78 -19.35 -5.57
CA VAL A 218 -0.17 -19.12 -6.69
C VAL A 218 -0.81 -17.73 -6.58
N LYS A 219 -1.21 -17.30 -5.38
CA LYS A 219 -1.75 -15.95 -5.16
C LYS A 219 -0.74 -14.84 -5.47
N ILE A 220 0.53 -15.02 -5.11
CA ILE A 220 1.58 -14.05 -5.46
C ILE A 220 1.75 -13.98 -6.98
N LEU A 221 1.71 -15.12 -7.67
CA LEU A 221 1.77 -15.16 -9.13
C LEU A 221 0.55 -14.47 -9.75
N GLU A 222 -0.66 -14.73 -9.25
CA GLU A 222 -1.89 -14.05 -9.67
C GLU A 222 -1.77 -12.54 -9.53
N LEU A 223 -1.33 -12.07 -8.35
CA LEU A 223 -1.15 -10.66 -8.06
C LEU A 223 -0.12 -10.01 -9.00
N TYR A 224 0.99 -10.68 -9.23
CA TYR A 224 2.03 -10.22 -10.14
C TYR A 224 1.52 -10.15 -11.59
N THR A 225 1.00 -11.25 -12.13
CA THR A 225 0.71 -11.39 -13.56
C THR A 225 -0.61 -10.76 -13.97
N LEU A 226 -1.65 -10.85 -13.14
CA LEU A 226 -3.00 -10.39 -13.48
C LEU A 226 -3.33 -9.00 -12.92
N HIS A 227 -2.45 -8.42 -12.10
CA HIS A 227 -2.69 -7.09 -11.55
C HIS A 227 -1.51 -6.15 -11.75
N VAL A 228 -0.31 -6.50 -11.29
CA VAL A 228 0.84 -5.57 -11.35
C VAL A 228 1.30 -5.35 -12.79
N LEU A 229 1.52 -6.41 -13.58
CA LEU A 229 1.96 -6.26 -14.97
C LEU A 229 0.94 -5.55 -15.86
N LEU A 230 -0.37 -5.79 -15.64
CA LEU A 230 -1.43 -5.09 -16.37
C LEU A 230 -1.40 -3.59 -16.12
N ARG A 231 -1.05 -3.15 -14.90
CA ARG A 231 -0.91 -1.72 -14.57
C ARG A 231 0.25 -1.06 -15.28
N ASN A 232 1.30 -1.82 -15.56
CA ASN A 232 2.46 -1.37 -16.32
C ASN A 232 2.28 -1.55 -17.84
N ASN A 233 1.12 -2.07 -18.27
CA ASN A 233 0.80 -2.37 -19.66
C ASN A 233 1.74 -3.41 -20.30
N GLU A 234 2.21 -4.37 -19.49
CA GLU A 234 3.15 -5.43 -19.89
C GLU A 234 2.42 -6.77 -20.13
N TRP A 235 1.42 -6.75 -21.02
CA TRP A 235 0.54 -7.90 -21.31
C TRP A 235 1.29 -9.11 -21.88
N ASP A 236 2.18 -8.87 -22.85
CA ASP A 236 2.95 -9.94 -23.50
C ASP A 236 3.91 -10.61 -22.51
N TYR A 237 4.54 -9.81 -21.66
CA TYR A 237 5.42 -10.32 -20.61
C TYR A 237 4.65 -11.14 -19.58
N ALA A 238 3.44 -10.69 -19.18
CA ALA A 238 2.57 -11.49 -18.31
C ALA A 238 2.21 -12.84 -18.93
N ARG A 239 1.86 -12.86 -20.22
CA ARG A 239 1.53 -14.08 -20.96
C ARG A 239 2.72 -15.04 -21.03
N GLU A 240 3.90 -14.52 -21.39
CA GLU A 240 5.13 -15.32 -21.45
C GLU A 240 5.46 -15.89 -20.07
N PHE A 241 5.42 -15.07 -19.02
CA PHE A 241 5.71 -15.48 -17.66
C PHE A 241 4.77 -16.59 -17.16
N ILE A 242 3.46 -16.49 -17.41
CA ILE A 242 2.48 -17.54 -17.07
C ILE A 242 2.82 -18.84 -17.83
N SER A 243 3.18 -18.74 -19.11
CA SER A 243 3.47 -19.91 -19.96
C SER A 243 4.72 -20.69 -19.54
N VAL A 244 5.72 -20.01 -18.97
CA VAL A 244 6.98 -20.64 -18.52
C VAL A 244 6.97 -21.01 -17.04
N SER A 245 5.94 -20.61 -16.28
CA SER A 245 5.87 -20.84 -14.84
C SER A 245 5.73 -22.33 -14.50
N SER A 246 6.76 -22.90 -13.88
CA SER A 246 6.77 -24.31 -13.42
C SER A 246 5.95 -24.56 -12.15
N VAL A 247 5.43 -23.50 -11.53
CA VAL A 247 4.64 -23.56 -10.30
C VAL A 247 3.16 -23.79 -10.61
N LEU A 248 2.73 -23.40 -11.81
CA LEU A 248 1.36 -23.56 -12.28
C LEU A 248 1.25 -24.87 -13.05
N ASP A 249 0.39 -25.76 -12.56
CA ASP A 249 -0.08 -26.93 -13.31
C ASP A 249 -0.88 -26.47 -14.55
N GLU A 250 -1.03 -27.36 -15.54
CA GLU A 250 -1.65 -27.01 -16.84
C GLU A 250 -3.03 -26.37 -16.68
N GLU A 251 -3.91 -26.95 -15.85
CA GLU A 251 -5.25 -26.41 -15.58
C GLU A 251 -5.21 -24.99 -15.01
N ARG A 252 -4.29 -24.72 -14.08
CA ARG A 252 -4.15 -23.38 -13.48
C ARG A 252 -3.56 -22.39 -14.47
N ARG A 253 -2.62 -22.83 -15.29
CA ARG A 253 -2.01 -22.02 -16.35
C ARG A 253 -3.04 -21.62 -17.39
N GLU A 254 -3.87 -22.54 -17.85
CA GLU A 254 -4.97 -22.27 -18.77
C GLU A 254 -5.96 -21.28 -18.14
N ALA A 255 -6.34 -21.47 -16.87
CA ALA A 255 -7.23 -20.55 -16.16
C ALA A 255 -6.65 -19.12 -16.08
N PHE A 256 -5.34 -18.98 -15.81
CA PHE A 256 -4.66 -17.68 -15.77
C PHE A 256 -4.60 -17.02 -17.16
N LEU A 257 -4.29 -17.78 -18.21
CA LEU A 257 -4.26 -17.26 -19.57
C LEU A 257 -5.66 -16.85 -20.05
N GLN A 258 -6.68 -17.62 -19.69
CA GLN A 258 -8.07 -17.29 -19.99
C GLN A 258 -8.51 -16.00 -19.25
N ALA A 259 -8.17 -15.88 -17.97
CA ALA A 259 -8.45 -14.66 -17.20
C ALA A 259 -7.74 -13.44 -17.80
N LEU A 260 -6.46 -13.59 -18.20
CA LEU A 260 -5.70 -12.53 -18.86
C LEU A 260 -6.37 -12.10 -20.18
N GLN A 261 -6.81 -13.05 -21.00
CA GLN A 261 -7.52 -12.74 -22.25
C GLN A 261 -8.84 -12.03 -21.98
N SER A 262 -9.65 -12.49 -21.01
CA SER A 262 -10.92 -11.84 -20.63
C SER A 262 -10.68 -10.39 -20.21
N LEU A 263 -9.69 -10.14 -19.36
CA LEU A 263 -9.34 -8.79 -18.89
C LEU A 263 -8.88 -7.88 -20.04
N HIS A 264 -8.13 -8.43 -20.99
CA HIS A 264 -7.68 -7.68 -22.16
C HIS A 264 -8.86 -7.30 -23.07
N ASP A 265 -9.77 -8.24 -23.34
CA ASP A 265 -10.95 -8.00 -24.17
C ASP A 265 -11.90 -6.98 -23.51
N GLU A 266 -12.10 -7.09 -22.19
CA GLU A 266 -12.86 -6.10 -21.40
C GLU A 266 -12.24 -4.71 -21.47
N GLN A 267 -10.91 -4.59 -21.39
CA GLN A 267 -10.23 -3.31 -21.49
C GLN A 267 -10.40 -2.69 -22.89
N GLN A 268 -10.30 -3.49 -23.95
CA GLN A 268 -10.51 -3.02 -25.32
C GLN A 268 -11.94 -2.56 -25.57
N GLU A 269 -12.92 -3.31 -25.05
CA GLU A 269 -14.33 -2.94 -25.12
C GLU A 269 -14.59 -1.62 -24.39
N GLN A 270 -14.05 -1.48 -23.18
CA GLN A 270 -14.19 -0.25 -22.39
C GLN A 270 -13.58 0.96 -23.11
N GLU A 271 -12.39 0.81 -23.71
CA GLU A 271 -11.77 1.88 -24.50
C GLU A 271 -12.60 2.25 -25.73
N ARG A 272 -13.21 1.25 -26.40
CA ARG A 272 -14.11 1.50 -27.52
C ARG A 272 -15.32 2.32 -27.11
N LEU A 273 -15.99 1.93 -26.03
CA LEU A 273 -17.16 2.63 -25.49
C LEU A 273 -16.82 4.08 -25.06
N GLU A 274 -15.70 4.28 -24.38
CA GLU A 274 -15.23 5.61 -23.98
C GLU A 274 -14.87 6.49 -25.19
N ASN A 275 -14.28 5.91 -26.24
CA ASN A 275 -13.98 6.62 -27.47
C ASN A 275 -15.25 7.02 -28.22
N GLU A 276 -16.25 6.13 -28.30
CA GLU A 276 -17.55 6.45 -28.88
C GLU A 276 -18.27 7.55 -28.11
N GLU A 277 -18.28 7.50 -26.78
CA GLU A 277 -18.90 8.53 -25.94
C GLU A 277 -18.20 9.88 -26.12
N ARG A 278 -16.86 9.90 -26.11
CA ARG A 278 -16.08 11.11 -26.36
C ARG A 278 -16.38 11.69 -27.73
N GLN A 279 -16.49 10.85 -28.76
CA GLN A 279 -16.82 11.31 -30.11
C GLN A 279 -18.23 11.90 -30.20
N ARG A 280 -19.21 11.32 -29.48
CA ARG A 280 -20.56 11.89 -29.38
C ARG A 280 -20.54 13.26 -28.69
N GLN A 281 -19.85 13.39 -27.55
CA GLN A 281 -19.71 14.66 -26.84
C GLN A 281 -19.03 15.73 -27.69
N GLU A 282 -17.96 15.38 -28.42
CA GLU A 282 -17.28 16.30 -29.33
C GLU A 282 -18.17 16.74 -30.51
N ASN A 283 -18.97 15.83 -31.06
CA ASN A 283 -19.89 16.14 -32.15
C ASN A 283 -21.02 17.07 -31.70
N GLU A 284 -21.55 16.87 -30.49
CA GLU A 284 -22.58 17.75 -29.92
C GLU A 284 -22.02 19.16 -29.69
N LEU A 285 -20.84 19.27 -29.07
CA LEU A 285 -20.16 20.56 -28.86
C LEU A 285 -19.88 21.29 -30.18
N LYS A 286 -19.51 20.56 -31.24
CA LYS A 286 -19.31 21.15 -32.58
C LYS A 286 -20.60 21.74 -33.13
N ARG A 287 -21.73 21.04 -32.98
CA ARG A 287 -23.05 21.53 -33.41
C ARG A 287 -23.46 22.78 -32.63
N GLU A 288 -23.32 22.78 -31.31
CA GLU A 288 -23.62 23.95 -30.47
C GLU A 288 -22.76 25.17 -30.87
N ILE A 289 -21.46 24.97 -31.18
CA ILE A 289 -20.58 26.04 -31.64
C ILE A 289 -21.02 26.58 -33.00
N GLU A 290 -21.40 25.71 -33.93
CA GLU A 290 -21.87 26.11 -35.26
C GLU A 290 -23.19 26.89 -35.18
N GLU A 291 -24.15 26.41 -34.38
CA GLU A 291 -25.42 27.10 -34.13
C GLU A 291 -25.20 28.46 -33.45
N ALA A 292 -24.33 28.53 -32.45
CA ALA A 292 -23.99 29.79 -31.79
C ALA A 292 -23.33 30.79 -32.74
N LYS A 293 -22.46 30.33 -33.66
CA LYS A 293 -21.87 31.18 -34.71
C LYS A 293 -22.93 31.68 -35.67
N ARG A 294 -23.87 30.82 -36.08
CA ARG A 294 -24.97 31.21 -36.97
C ARG A 294 -25.88 32.25 -36.33
N LEU A 295 -26.27 32.05 -35.07
CA LEU A 295 -27.10 33.00 -34.33
C LEU A 295 -26.42 34.36 -34.15
N ARG A 296 -25.10 34.37 -33.91
CA ARG A 296 -24.31 35.62 -33.84
C ARG A 296 -24.30 36.35 -35.19
N ALA A 297 -24.03 35.64 -36.28
CA ALA A 297 -24.04 36.24 -37.61
C ALA A 297 -25.42 36.83 -37.99
N GLU A 298 -26.51 36.14 -37.65
CA GLU A 298 -27.87 36.63 -37.89
C GLU A 298 -28.19 37.89 -37.07
N ASN A 299 -27.77 37.92 -35.79
CA ASN A 299 -27.94 39.11 -34.94
C ASN A 299 -27.13 40.30 -35.45
N GLU A 300 -25.88 40.07 -35.88
CA GLU A 300 -25.03 41.12 -36.47
C GLU A 300 -25.63 41.67 -37.78
N GLU A 301 -26.23 40.83 -38.63
CA GLU A 301 -26.88 41.27 -39.86
C GLU A 301 -28.15 42.10 -39.58
N LYS A 302 -28.97 41.66 -38.60
CA LYS A 302 -30.14 42.42 -38.14
C LYS A 302 -29.75 43.79 -37.57
N GLU A 303 -28.63 43.86 -36.84
CA GLU A 303 -28.12 45.11 -36.29
C GLU A 303 -27.58 46.05 -37.40
N ARG A 304 -26.87 45.52 -38.40
CA ARG A 304 -26.43 46.29 -39.58
C ARG A 304 -27.60 46.90 -40.35
N LYS A 305 -28.67 46.13 -40.58
CA LYS A 305 -29.88 46.63 -41.26
C LYS A 305 -30.58 47.74 -40.46
N ARG A 306 -30.64 47.63 -39.12
CA ARG A 306 -31.20 48.72 -38.28
C ARG A 306 -30.40 50.02 -38.36
N ILE A 307 -29.06 49.94 -38.46
CA ILE A 307 -28.19 51.13 -38.56
C ILE A 307 -28.29 51.76 -39.97
N GLU A 308 -28.47 50.96 -41.01
CA GLU A 308 -28.61 51.41 -42.40
C GLU A 308 -30.01 51.99 -42.72
N GLU A 309 -31.04 51.62 -41.95
CA GLU A 309 -32.39 52.20 -42.04
C GLU A 309 -32.55 53.53 -41.26
N GLU A 310 -31.59 53.89 -40.38
CA GLU A 310 -31.62 55.13 -39.58
C GLU A 310 -31.07 56.44 -40.24
N PRO A 311 -30.48 56.50 -41.46
CA PRO A 311 -29.98 57.74 -42.06
C PRO A 311 -30.90 58.37 -43.13
N ILE A 312 -32.24 58.26 -43.01
CA ILE A 312 -33.19 58.96 -43.94
C ILE A 312 -34.17 59.92 -43.22
N LEU A 313 -34.11 60.08 -41.88
CA LEU A 313 -34.89 61.09 -41.16
C LEU A 313 -33.99 61.94 -40.25
N GLY A 314 -33.10 62.71 -40.87
CA GLY A 314 -32.14 63.54 -40.13
C GLY A 314 -31.72 64.80 -40.89
N GLN A 315 -32.67 65.58 -41.41
CA GLN A 315 -32.42 66.99 -41.70
C GLN A 315 -33.67 67.81 -41.36
N LEU A 316 -33.46 68.89 -40.58
CA LEU A 316 -34.43 69.79 -39.91
C LEU A 316 -34.93 69.22 -38.56
N ASP A 317 -34.84 69.87 -37.41
CA ASP A 317 -34.41 71.22 -37.02
C ASP A 317 -34.19 71.28 -35.49
N LEU A 318 -33.43 72.29 -35.08
CA LEU A 318 -33.09 72.86 -33.76
C LEU A 318 -33.91 72.50 -32.50
N GLY A 319 -33.20 72.35 -31.36
CA GLY A 319 -33.70 72.77 -30.04
C GLY A 319 -33.29 71.91 -28.83
N ARG A 320 -32.26 72.35 -28.08
CA ARG A 320 -31.96 71.90 -26.68
C ARG A 320 -32.79 72.77 -25.71
N PRO A 321 -33.28 72.27 -24.55
CA PRO A 321 -32.51 72.28 -23.26
C PRO A 321 -32.64 70.94 -22.46
N GLU A 322 -31.62 70.44 -21.73
CA GLU A 322 -31.39 70.58 -20.26
C GLU A 322 -32.59 70.09 -19.39
N LEU A 323 -32.58 69.17 -18.42
CA LEU A 323 -31.58 68.65 -17.46
C LEU A 323 -32.08 67.36 -16.73
N HIS A 324 -31.11 66.59 -16.23
CA HIS A 324 -31.02 65.85 -14.95
C HIS A 324 -31.92 64.65 -14.53
N HIS A 325 -31.20 63.53 -14.38
CA HIS A 325 -31.20 62.55 -13.27
C HIS A 325 -32.36 61.54 -13.10
N LEU A 326 -32.05 60.24 -13.25
CA LEU A 326 -31.93 59.31 -12.11
C LEU A 326 -31.24 57.98 -12.48
N ARG A 327 -30.06 57.78 -11.89
CA ARG A 327 -29.57 56.54 -11.23
C ARG A 327 -29.84 55.20 -11.94
N ARG A 328 -28.94 54.80 -12.86
CA ARG A 328 -28.84 53.41 -13.34
C ARG A 328 -27.94 52.60 -12.40
N ARG A 329 -28.58 51.69 -11.67
CA ARG A 329 -28.02 50.61 -10.88
C ARG A 329 -27.72 49.44 -11.83
N GLY A 330 -26.53 48.84 -11.76
CA GLY A 330 -26.23 47.57 -12.44
C GLY A 330 -24.91 47.55 -13.22
N SER A 331 -23.79 47.72 -12.53
CA SER A 331 -22.50 47.19 -13.00
C SER A 331 -22.19 45.98 -12.13
N GLN A 332 -22.54 44.79 -12.62
CA GLN A 332 -21.92 43.55 -12.18
C GLN A 332 -21.01 43.12 -13.32
N GLY A 333 -19.72 43.35 -13.11
CA GLY A 333 -18.65 42.80 -13.93
C GLY A 333 -18.69 41.29 -13.88
N LEU A 334 -18.94 40.70 -15.03
CA LEU A 334 -18.47 39.36 -15.39
C LEU A 334 -16.97 39.48 -15.62
N GLU A 335 -16.13 39.02 -14.68
CA GLU A 335 -14.83 38.43 -15.01
C GLU A 335 -14.19 37.78 -13.79
N GLY A 336 -14.05 36.47 -13.86
CA GLY A 336 -13.54 35.63 -12.78
C GLY A 336 -14.00 34.18 -12.87
N ARG A 337 -14.37 33.68 -14.07
CA ARG A 337 -14.60 32.26 -14.28
C ARG A 337 -13.25 31.63 -14.61
N ILE A 338 -12.63 31.06 -13.58
CA ILE A 338 -11.48 30.17 -13.68
C ILE A 338 -11.82 29.14 -14.77
N LYS A 339 -11.18 29.26 -15.94
CA LYS A 339 -11.20 28.23 -16.98
C LYS A 339 -10.43 27.05 -16.40
N GLN A 340 -11.13 26.11 -15.78
CA GLN A 340 -10.59 24.79 -15.52
C GLN A 340 -10.37 24.13 -16.88
N ASP A 341 -9.11 23.82 -17.16
CA ASP A 341 -8.66 23.18 -18.40
C ASP A 341 -9.25 21.76 -18.47
N PRO A 342 -10.07 21.42 -19.48
CA PRO A 342 -10.66 20.09 -19.61
C PRO A 342 -9.61 18.97 -19.80
N ARG A 343 -8.35 19.31 -20.05
CA ARG A 343 -7.22 18.36 -20.04
C ARG A 343 -6.85 17.86 -18.65
N GLN A 344 -7.24 18.54 -17.56
CA GLN A 344 -6.98 18.08 -16.19
C GLN A 344 -7.99 17.03 -15.69
N MET A 345 -9.25 17.08 -16.15
CA MET A 345 -10.25 16.08 -15.74
C MET A 345 -10.01 14.70 -16.40
N ALA A 346 -9.47 14.66 -17.62
CA ALA A 346 -9.15 13.41 -18.31
C ALA A 346 -8.02 12.60 -17.64
N LYS A 347 -7.18 13.23 -16.79
CA LYS A 347 -6.12 12.52 -16.05
C LYS A 347 -6.59 11.92 -14.73
N GLN A 348 -7.73 12.39 -14.18
CA GLN A 348 -8.30 11.84 -12.93
C GLN A 348 -9.27 10.67 -13.19
N SER A 349 -9.82 10.55 -14.40
CA SER A 349 -10.81 9.51 -14.73
C SER A 349 -10.23 8.13 -15.07
N ARG A 350 -8.91 7.94 -15.03
CA ARG A 350 -8.26 6.65 -15.32
C ARG A 350 -8.06 5.74 -14.08
N ARG A 351 -8.52 6.16 -12.90
CA ARG A 351 -8.27 5.43 -11.64
C ARG A 351 -9.40 4.57 -11.02
N PRO A 352 -10.65 4.44 -11.52
CA PRO A 352 -11.68 3.80 -10.70
C PRO A 352 -11.88 2.27 -10.89
N GLN A 353 -11.70 1.69 -12.09
CA GLN A 353 -12.24 0.32 -12.31
C GLN A 353 -11.34 -0.80 -11.79
N LEU A 354 -10.05 -0.63 -11.93
CA LEU A 354 -9.09 -1.68 -11.66
C LEU A 354 -8.65 -1.57 -10.16
N LEU A 355 -8.88 -0.40 -9.54
CA LEU A 355 -8.90 -0.20 -8.08
C LEU A 355 -10.16 -0.84 -7.46
N ARG A 356 -11.30 -0.84 -8.14
CA ARG A 356 -12.48 -1.64 -7.72
C ARG A 356 -12.18 -3.13 -7.73
N HIS A 357 -11.43 -3.66 -8.70
CA HIS A 357 -10.99 -5.06 -8.65
C HIS A 357 -10.00 -5.34 -7.51
N ALA A 358 -9.02 -4.46 -7.28
CA ALA A 358 -8.12 -4.56 -6.13
C ALA A 358 -8.85 -4.40 -4.78
N LEU A 359 -9.86 -3.53 -4.70
CA LEU A 359 -10.72 -3.31 -3.53
C LEU A 359 -11.72 -4.45 -3.32
N LEU A 360 -12.24 -5.06 -4.39
CA LEU A 360 -13.06 -6.28 -4.33
C LEU A 360 -12.21 -7.48 -3.92
N TRP A 361 -10.95 -7.53 -4.35
CA TRP A 361 -9.97 -8.53 -3.94
C TRP A 361 -9.53 -8.33 -2.48
N LEU A 362 -9.33 -7.07 -2.04
CA LEU A 362 -9.15 -6.68 -0.64
C LEU A 362 -10.39 -7.02 0.20
N SER A 363 -11.60 -6.83 -0.32
CA SER A 363 -12.85 -7.19 0.36
C SER A 363 -13.01 -8.71 0.49
N HIS A 364 -12.62 -9.48 -0.53
CA HIS A 364 -12.63 -10.96 -0.48
C HIS A 364 -11.49 -11.51 0.40
N ASN A 365 -10.30 -10.89 0.45
CA ASN A 365 -9.19 -11.30 1.32
C ASN A 365 -9.29 -10.74 2.76
N CYS A 366 -9.99 -9.64 3.00
CA CYS A 366 -10.43 -9.27 4.35
C CYS A 366 -11.41 -10.32 4.92
N GLY A 367 -12.09 -11.09 4.06
CA GLY A 367 -12.80 -12.31 4.47
C GLY A 367 -11.87 -13.42 5.00
N LEU A 368 -10.59 -13.44 4.65
CA LEU A 368 -9.58 -14.33 5.25
C LEU A 368 -9.05 -13.79 6.59
N LEU A 369 -9.20 -12.49 6.88
CA LEU A 369 -9.08 -12.02 8.27
C LEU A 369 -10.19 -12.64 9.12
N SER A 370 -11.42 -12.86 8.64
CA SER A 370 -12.44 -13.58 9.43
C SER A 370 -12.01 -14.99 9.87
N ASN A 371 -11.16 -15.69 9.09
CA ASN A 371 -10.64 -17.02 9.46
C ASN A 371 -9.41 -16.98 10.39
N ILE A 372 -8.76 -15.82 10.55
CA ILE A 372 -7.71 -15.59 11.55
C ILE A 372 -8.31 -15.17 12.91
N TRP A 373 -9.61 -14.86 12.94
CA TRP A 373 -10.37 -14.34 14.08
C TRP A 373 -11.30 -15.37 14.75
N ALA A 374 -11.20 -16.65 14.39
CA ALA A 374 -11.84 -17.72 15.14
C ALA A 374 -10.99 -18.05 16.39
N PRO A 375 -11.55 -17.97 17.62
CA PRO A 375 -10.87 -18.44 18.81
C PRO A 375 -10.81 -19.97 18.79
N HIS A 376 -9.60 -20.52 18.81
CA HIS A 376 -9.34 -21.82 19.41
C HIS A 376 -8.60 -21.62 20.72
#